data_AF-A0A940L7W5-F1
#
_entry.id   AF-A0A940L7W5-F1
#
_cell.length_a   1.000
_cell.length_b   1.000
_cell.length_c   1.000
_cell.angle_alpha   90.00
_cell.angle_beta   90.00
_cell.angle_gamma   90.00
#
_symmetry.space_group_name_H-M   'P 1'
#
loop_
_entity.id
_entity.type
_entity.pdbx_description
1 polymer ?
#
loop_
_entity_poly.entity_id
_entity_poly.type
_entity_poly.pdbx_seq_one_letter_code
_entity_poly.pdbx_strand_id
1 'polypeptide(L)'
;GIHVGAIFPYRHPGYFPLYGTTFLVVEWLLTLLGAGLLLTSYRRPGALLAAVGIAMSLSQMLQNQKILLLLILLVVAIAKPEDSPEARWFLRWQLVLVYGFTALAKIFAEFSTGATLAKISPIALNESVFLVLSWFVIALELMIPFCLFKKRQWAWFAIAILHGSFTIFMRDIAAFTLGMFALAALYYSDSSWSSKRMIKSS
;
A
#
# COMPACT_ATOMS: atom_id res chain seq x y z
N GLY A 1 -15.74 -17.72 -1.57
CA GLY A 1 -14.62 -16.83 -1.91
C GLY A 1 -14.40 -15.89 -0.76
N ILE A 2 -13.15 -15.70 -0.30
CA ILE A 2 -12.85 -14.80 0.81
C ILE A 2 -12.73 -13.39 0.24
N HIS A 3 -13.87 -12.82 -0.15
CA HIS A 3 -13.94 -11.39 -0.37
C HIS A 3 -13.84 -10.73 1.02
N VAL A 4 -12.91 -9.82 1.20
CA VAL A 4 -12.71 -9.02 2.40
C VAL A 4 -13.95 -8.17 2.68
N GLY A 5 -14.73 -7.81 1.65
CA GLY A 5 -16.07 -7.23 1.82
C GLY A 5 -17.06 -8.15 2.57
N ALA A 6 -16.87 -9.47 2.54
CA ALA A 6 -17.63 -10.41 3.35
C ALA A 6 -17.09 -10.53 4.79
N ILE A 7 -15.80 -10.27 5.02
CA ILE A 7 -15.20 -10.24 6.36
C ILE A 7 -15.57 -8.94 7.10
N PHE A 8 -15.59 -7.82 6.37
CA PHE A 8 -15.88 -6.49 6.89
C PHE A 8 -17.06 -5.87 6.12
N PRO A 9 -18.31 -6.32 6.37
CA PRO A 9 -19.49 -5.89 5.61
C PRO A 9 -19.72 -4.38 5.68
N TYR A 10 -19.35 -3.74 6.79
CA TYR A 10 -19.44 -2.29 6.97
C TYR A 10 -18.49 -1.47 6.07
N ARG A 11 -17.51 -2.12 5.41
CA ARG A 11 -16.59 -1.48 4.45
C ARG A 11 -17.02 -1.68 3.00
N HIS A 12 -18.03 -2.48 2.76
CA HIS A 12 -18.57 -2.66 1.42
C HIS A 12 -19.57 -1.52 1.14
N PRO A 13 -19.47 -0.79 0.01
CA PRO A 13 -20.37 0.32 -0.30
C PRO A 13 -21.85 -0.06 -0.36
N GLY A 14 -22.17 -1.35 -0.53
CA GLY A 14 -23.55 -1.86 -0.57
C GLY A 14 -24.26 -1.64 -1.91
N TYR A 15 -23.88 -0.60 -2.66
CA TYR A 15 -24.49 -0.25 -3.95
C TYR A 15 -23.91 -0.99 -5.16
N PHE A 16 -22.73 -1.62 -5.02
CA PHE A 16 -22.10 -2.42 -6.08
C PHE A 16 -22.05 -3.89 -5.67
N PRO A 17 -22.33 -4.85 -6.55
CA PRO A 17 -22.11 -6.26 -6.23
C PRO A 17 -20.60 -6.55 -6.09
N LEU A 18 -20.25 -7.46 -5.19
CA LEU A 18 -18.92 -8.06 -5.18
C LEU A 18 -18.69 -8.72 -6.54
N TYR A 19 -17.69 -8.27 -7.29
CA TYR A 19 -17.47 -8.79 -8.64
C TYR A 19 -16.75 -10.14 -8.55
N GLY A 20 -16.94 -10.99 -9.57
CA GLY A 20 -16.34 -12.33 -9.59
C GLY A 20 -14.82 -12.35 -9.79
N THR A 21 -14.22 -13.53 -9.66
CA THR A 21 -12.76 -13.76 -9.76
C THR A 21 -12.12 -13.15 -11.02
N THR A 22 -12.83 -13.13 -12.15
CA THR A 22 -12.33 -12.53 -13.40
C THR A 22 -11.96 -11.06 -13.24
N PHE A 23 -12.85 -10.26 -12.64
CA PHE A 23 -12.59 -8.84 -12.42
C PHE A 23 -11.52 -8.61 -11.34
N LEU A 24 -11.38 -9.54 -10.38
CA LEU A 24 -10.30 -9.51 -9.40
C LEU A 24 -8.93 -9.69 -10.07
N VAL A 25 -8.83 -10.63 -11.01
CA VAL A 25 -7.60 -10.82 -11.81
C VAL A 25 -7.30 -9.57 -12.64
N VAL A 26 -8.31 -8.94 -13.24
CA VAL A 26 -8.13 -7.67 -13.98
C VAL A 26 -7.61 -6.58 -13.05
N GLU A 27 -8.22 -6.39 -11.87
CA GLU A 27 -7.73 -5.44 -10.86
C GLU A 27 -6.26 -5.69 -10.50
N TRP A 28 -5.89 -6.95 -10.27
CA TRP A 28 -4.51 -7.32 -9.93
C TRP A 28 -3.55 -7.05 -11.08
N LEU A 29 -3.93 -7.37 -12.32
CA LEU A 29 -3.11 -7.09 -13.48
C LEU A 29 -2.91 -5.58 -13.68
N LEU A 30 -3.97 -4.78 -13.54
CA LEU A 30 -3.88 -3.32 -13.66
C LEU A 30 -2.95 -2.72 -12.60
N THR A 31 -3.11 -3.14 -11.34
CA THR A 31 -2.25 -2.67 -10.24
C THR A 31 -0.81 -3.19 -10.36
N LEU A 32 -0.59 -4.44 -10.77
CA LEU A 32 0.73 -5.04 -10.94
C LEU A 32 1.48 -4.40 -12.11
N LEU A 33 0.85 -4.29 -13.28
CA LEU A 33 1.44 -3.65 -14.45
C LEU A 33 1.67 -2.16 -14.18
N GLY A 34 0.73 -1.49 -13.51
CA GLY A 34 0.87 -0.09 -13.12
C GLY A 34 2.06 0.13 -12.19
N ALA A 35 2.21 -0.74 -11.18
CA ALA A 35 3.35 -0.75 -10.27
C ALA A 35 4.67 -1.02 -10.99
N GLY A 36 4.68 -1.97 -11.93
CA GLY A 36 5.85 -2.26 -12.77
C GLY A 36 6.25 -1.05 -13.63
N LEU A 37 5.30 -0.40 -14.29
CA LEU A 37 5.55 0.78 -15.12
C LEU A 37 6.03 1.99 -14.31
N LEU A 38 5.59 2.13 -13.05
CA LEU A 38 6.06 3.16 -12.11
C LEU A 38 7.56 3.06 -11.80
N LEU A 39 8.18 1.90 -12.03
CA LEU A 39 9.63 1.69 -11.90
C LEU A 39 10.42 2.07 -13.18
N THR A 40 9.73 2.42 -14.27
CA THR A 40 10.35 2.70 -15.58
C THR A 40 10.30 4.19 -15.93
N SER A 41 10.55 4.53 -17.20
CA SER A 41 10.27 5.86 -17.76
C SER A 41 8.77 6.12 -17.99
N TYR A 42 7.93 5.08 -18.01
CA TYR A 42 6.48 5.16 -18.24
C TYR A 42 5.68 5.37 -16.96
N ARG A 43 6.19 6.18 -16.03
CA ARG A 43 5.60 6.35 -14.69
C ARG A 43 4.17 6.87 -14.72
N ARG A 44 3.89 7.84 -15.59
CA ARG A 44 2.55 8.46 -15.67
C ARG A 44 1.50 7.47 -16.18
N PRO A 45 1.72 6.74 -17.31
CA PRO A 45 0.87 5.62 -17.68
C PRO A 45 0.73 4.57 -16.56
N GLY A 46 1.83 4.24 -15.88
CA GLY A 46 1.82 3.30 -14.76
C GLY A 46 0.94 3.76 -13.60
N ALA A 47 1.05 5.02 -13.21
CA ALA A 47 0.25 5.65 -12.16
C ALA A 47 -1.24 5.62 -12.51
N LEU A 48 -1.59 5.94 -13.76
CA LEU A 48 -2.98 5.90 -14.23
C LEU A 48 -3.52 4.46 -14.20
N LEU A 49 -2.74 3.49 -14.68
CA LEU A 49 -3.15 2.08 -14.68
C LEU A 49 -3.38 1.55 -13.25
N ALA A 50 -2.46 1.87 -12.34
CA ALA A 50 -2.62 1.56 -10.92
C ALA A 50 -3.83 2.28 -10.31
N ALA A 51 -4.08 3.54 -10.67
CA ALA A 51 -5.24 4.30 -10.18
C ALA A 51 -6.56 3.64 -10.58
N VAL A 52 -6.68 3.14 -11.82
CA VAL A 52 -7.85 2.39 -12.28
C VAL A 52 -8.03 1.12 -11.44
N GLY A 53 -6.96 0.35 -11.23
CA GLY A 53 -7.02 -0.85 -10.38
C GLY A 53 -7.44 -0.55 -8.94
N ILE A 54 -6.91 0.53 -8.33
CA ILE A 54 -7.33 0.96 -6.98
C ILE A 54 -8.78 1.44 -6.97
N ALA A 55 -9.26 2.14 -8.00
CA ALA A 55 -10.64 2.57 -8.12
C ALA A 55 -11.61 1.36 -8.22
N MET A 56 -11.24 0.33 -8.97
CA MET A 56 -11.96 -0.96 -8.96
C MET A 56 -11.99 -1.55 -7.54
N SER A 57 -10.87 -1.50 -6.82
CA SER A 57 -10.74 -2.07 -5.48
C SER A 57 -11.60 -1.35 -4.43
N LEU A 58 -11.90 -0.07 -4.64
CA LEU A 58 -12.82 0.70 -3.80
C LEU A 58 -14.28 0.22 -3.93
N SER A 59 -14.67 -0.31 -5.09
CA SER A 59 -16.00 -0.91 -5.26
C SER A 59 -16.18 -2.17 -4.41
N GLN A 60 -15.10 -2.90 -4.13
CA GLN A 60 -15.11 -4.10 -3.28
C GLN A 60 -14.95 -3.78 -1.80
N MET A 61 -14.16 -2.74 -1.47
CA MET A 61 -13.92 -2.36 -0.09
C MET A 61 -13.51 -0.88 0.00
N LEU A 62 -14.42 -0.05 0.48
CA LEU A 62 -14.21 1.36 0.72
C LEU A 62 -13.30 1.54 1.94
N GLN A 63 -12.15 2.15 1.71
CA GLN A 63 -11.13 2.36 2.71
C GLN A 63 -10.47 3.71 2.49
N ASN A 64 -10.36 4.51 3.56
CA ASN A 64 -9.75 5.84 3.51
C ASN A 64 -8.33 5.79 2.92
N GLN A 65 -7.54 4.77 3.27
CA GLN A 65 -6.20 4.58 2.72
C GLN A 65 -6.18 4.25 1.21
N LYS A 66 -7.20 3.56 0.68
CA LYS A 66 -7.31 3.30 -0.76
C LYS A 66 -7.71 4.57 -1.52
N ILE A 67 -8.59 5.39 -0.94
CA ILE A 67 -8.94 6.71 -1.49
C ILE A 67 -7.69 7.60 -1.53
N LEU A 68 -6.93 7.63 -0.42
CA LEU A 68 -5.70 8.41 -0.36
C LEU A 68 -4.67 7.94 -1.38
N LEU A 69 -4.47 6.63 -1.51
CA LEU A 69 -3.62 6.02 -2.54
C LEU A 69 -4.08 6.37 -3.96
N LEU A 70 -5.38 6.35 -4.24
CA LEU A 70 -5.96 6.78 -5.51
C LEU A 70 -5.58 8.24 -5.82
N LEU A 71 -5.79 9.15 -4.86
CA LEU A 71 -5.43 10.56 -5.03
C LEU A 71 -3.94 10.75 -5.31
N ILE A 72 -3.08 10.03 -4.59
CA ILE A 72 -1.63 10.07 -4.82
C ILE A 72 -1.28 9.62 -6.24
N LEU A 73 -1.85 8.50 -6.70
CA LEU A 73 -1.60 7.97 -8.05
C LEU A 73 -2.09 8.93 -9.14
N LEU A 74 -3.24 9.59 -8.94
CA LEU A 74 -3.73 10.62 -9.84
C LEU A 74 -2.80 11.85 -9.89
N VAL A 75 -2.30 12.30 -8.74
CA VAL A 75 -1.30 13.39 -8.67
C VAL A 75 -0.04 13.00 -9.43
N VAL A 76 0.47 11.77 -9.27
CA VAL A 76 1.64 11.28 -10.01
C VAL A 76 1.36 11.24 -11.52
N ALA A 77 0.17 10.80 -11.93
CA ALA A 77 -0.22 10.76 -13.34
C ALA A 77 -0.27 12.16 -13.98
N ILE A 78 -0.67 13.19 -13.22
CA ILE A 78 -0.91 14.54 -13.73
C ILE A 78 0.32 15.44 -13.57
N ALA A 79 0.90 15.51 -12.38
CA ALA A 79 1.71 16.65 -11.91
C ALA A 79 3.23 16.48 -12.00
N LYS A 80 3.74 15.38 -12.60
CA LYS A 80 5.19 15.07 -12.71
C LYS A 80 5.98 15.42 -11.43
N PRO A 81 5.67 14.79 -10.29
CA PRO A 81 6.27 15.15 -9.01
C PRO A 81 7.80 15.08 -9.01
N GLU A 82 8.42 14.30 -9.91
CA GLU A 82 9.86 14.27 -10.14
C GLU A 82 10.51 15.63 -10.43
N ASP A 83 9.75 16.58 -10.98
CA ASP A 83 10.25 17.90 -11.39
C ASP A 83 10.27 18.90 -10.22
N SER A 84 9.55 18.64 -9.11
CA SER A 84 9.45 19.54 -7.95
C SER A 84 9.90 18.88 -6.63
N PRO A 85 10.92 19.42 -5.95
CA PRO A 85 11.29 19.00 -4.59
C PRO A 85 10.13 19.03 -3.59
N GLU A 86 9.26 20.03 -3.67
CA GLU A 86 8.11 20.24 -2.80
C GLU A 86 7.04 19.17 -3.04
N ALA A 87 6.72 18.87 -4.31
CA ALA A 87 5.79 17.80 -4.66
C ALA A 87 6.26 16.45 -4.13
N ARG A 88 7.57 16.16 -4.22
CA ARG A 88 8.14 14.95 -3.63
C ARG A 88 8.02 14.92 -2.13
N TRP A 89 8.33 16.02 -1.44
CA TRP A 89 8.17 16.13 0.01
C TRP A 89 6.73 15.94 0.46
N PHE A 90 5.79 16.51 -0.29
CA PHE A 90 4.37 16.30 -0.06
C PHE A 90 4.00 14.82 -0.19
N LEU A 91 4.43 14.15 -1.26
CA LEU A 91 4.27 12.70 -1.41
C LEU A 91 4.84 11.96 -0.20
N ARG A 92 6.03 12.34 0.28
CA ARG A 92 6.67 11.79 1.51
C ARG A 92 5.73 11.72 2.69
N TRP A 93 5.11 12.84 3.00
CA TRP A 93 4.16 12.94 4.10
C TRP A 93 2.85 12.21 3.84
N GLN A 94 2.37 12.17 2.58
CA GLN A 94 1.19 11.38 2.24
C GLN A 94 1.37 9.89 2.56
N LEU A 95 2.53 9.31 2.28
CA LEU A 95 2.80 7.92 2.65
C LEU A 95 2.88 7.70 4.16
N VAL A 96 3.46 8.65 4.90
CA VAL A 96 3.45 8.62 6.38
C VAL A 96 2.01 8.59 6.89
N LEU A 97 1.14 9.44 6.31
CA LEU A 97 -0.28 9.47 6.67
C LEU A 97 -0.99 8.15 6.31
N VAL A 98 -0.76 7.59 5.12
CA VAL A 98 -1.32 6.29 4.73
C VAL A 98 -0.95 5.22 5.78
N TYR A 99 0.34 5.09 6.12
CA TYR A 99 0.79 4.12 7.12
C TYR A 99 0.26 4.41 8.54
N GLY A 100 0.19 5.67 8.94
CA GLY A 100 -0.38 6.08 10.22
C GLY A 100 -1.86 5.71 10.33
N PHE A 101 -2.65 6.01 9.29
CA PHE A 101 -4.06 5.65 9.25
C PHE A 101 -4.28 4.14 9.13
N THR A 102 -3.44 3.38 8.43
CA THR A 102 -3.56 1.91 8.41
C THR A 102 -3.27 1.29 9.78
N ALA A 103 -2.26 1.79 10.49
CA ALA A 103 -1.93 1.32 11.83
C ALA A 103 -3.07 1.64 12.82
N LEU A 104 -3.61 2.86 12.75
CA LEU A 104 -4.74 3.27 13.58
C LEU A 104 -6.00 2.45 13.27
N ALA A 105 -6.29 2.20 11.98
CA ALA A 105 -7.41 1.37 11.57
C ALA A 105 -7.29 -0.08 12.06
N LYS A 106 -6.08 -0.61 12.19
CA LYS A 106 -5.84 -1.92 12.82
C LYS A 106 -6.20 -1.90 14.30
N ILE A 107 -5.76 -0.88 15.04
CA ILE A 107 -6.06 -0.75 16.47
C ILE A 107 -7.58 -0.76 16.71
N PHE A 108 -8.35 -0.04 15.90
CA PHE A 108 -9.82 0.01 16.03
C PHE A 108 -10.56 -1.24 15.52
N ALA A 109 -9.91 -2.09 14.73
CA ALA A 109 -10.53 -3.27 14.13
C ALA A 109 -10.18 -4.57 14.88
N GLU A 110 -9.99 -4.50 16.20
CA GLU A 110 -9.61 -5.66 17.05
C GLU A 110 -8.32 -6.36 16.58
N PHE A 111 -7.48 -5.66 15.83
CA PHE A 111 -6.20 -6.21 15.43
C PHE A 111 -5.26 -6.24 16.63
N SER A 112 -5.31 -5.21 17.48
CA SER A 112 -4.49 -5.06 18.70
C SER A 112 -4.73 -6.14 19.76
N THR A 113 -5.82 -6.91 19.68
CA THR A 113 -6.11 -8.04 20.57
C THR A 113 -5.62 -9.38 20.01
N GLY A 114 -5.15 -9.42 18.75
CA GLY A 114 -4.79 -10.66 18.06
C GLY A 114 -5.96 -11.38 17.39
N ALA A 115 -7.22 -11.02 17.70
CA ALA A 115 -8.42 -11.71 17.22
C ALA A 115 -8.51 -11.72 15.68
N THR A 116 -8.21 -10.59 15.04
CA THR A 116 -8.22 -10.52 13.57
C THR A 116 -7.16 -11.42 12.93
N LEU A 117 -5.94 -11.46 13.48
CA LEU A 117 -4.89 -12.36 12.96
C LEU A 117 -5.26 -13.82 13.15
N ALA A 118 -5.81 -14.18 14.32
CA ALA A 118 -6.28 -15.53 14.59
C ALA A 118 -7.35 -15.98 13.58
N LYS A 119 -8.26 -15.07 13.20
CA LYS A 119 -9.34 -15.35 12.24
C LYS A 119 -8.83 -15.57 10.81
N ILE A 120 -7.76 -14.88 10.39
CA ILE A 120 -7.25 -14.97 9.01
C ILE A 120 -6.08 -15.95 8.85
N SER A 121 -5.44 -16.37 9.94
CA SER A 121 -4.32 -17.30 9.92
C SER A 121 -4.80 -18.74 9.64
N PRO A 122 -4.16 -19.47 8.70
CA PRO A 122 -4.44 -20.89 8.50
C PRO A 122 -3.78 -21.77 9.57
N ILE A 123 -2.91 -21.20 10.40
CA ILE A 123 -2.16 -21.92 11.45
C ILE A 123 -2.80 -21.61 12.80
N ALA A 124 -3.16 -22.65 13.55
CA ALA A 124 -3.59 -22.54 14.93
C ALA A 124 -2.37 -22.29 15.83
N LEU A 125 -2.29 -21.08 16.40
CA LEU A 125 -1.26 -20.67 17.35
C LEU A 125 -1.93 -20.24 18.67
N ASN A 126 -1.14 -20.14 19.74
CA ASN A 126 -1.61 -19.60 21.01
C ASN A 126 -2.02 -18.13 20.86
N GLU A 127 -3.07 -17.71 21.57
CA GLU A 127 -3.59 -16.33 21.53
C GLU A 127 -2.52 -15.27 21.82
N SER A 128 -1.62 -15.56 22.78
CA SER A 128 -0.51 -14.67 23.11
C SER A 128 0.46 -14.46 21.93
N VAL A 129 0.62 -15.45 21.05
CA VAL A 129 1.45 -15.32 19.85
C VAL A 129 0.78 -14.37 18.85
N PHE A 130 -0.53 -14.50 18.63
CA PHE A 130 -1.27 -13.58 17.78
C PHE A 130 -1.25 -12.15 18.31
N LEU A 131 -1.37 -11.96 19.62
CA LEU A 131 -1.25 -10.65 20.25
C LEU A 131 0.10 -10.00 19.96
N VAL A 132 1.20 -10.73 20.16
CA VAL A 132 2.56 -10.24 19.90
C VAL A 132 2.75 -9.92 18.41
N LEU A 133 2.32 -10.81 17.51
CA LEU A 133 2.40 -10.58 16.06
C LEU A 133 1.59 -9.36 15.63
N SER A 134 0.42 -9.15 16.24
CA SER A 134 -0.42 -7.98 15.96
C SER A 134 0.27 -6.67 16.29
N TRP A 135 0.85 -6.56 17.48
CA TRP A 135 1.59 -5.36 17.88
C TRP A 135 2.87 -5.19 17.07
N PHE A 136 3.55 -6.28 16.72
CA PHE A 136 4.70 -6.24 15.82
C PHE A 136 4.32 -5.66 14.44
N VAL A 137 3.21 -6.10 13.86
CA VAL A 137 2.68 -5.54 12.60
C VAL A 137 2.36 -4.05 12.72
N ILE A 138 1.66 -3.63 13.79
CA ILE A 138 1.33 -2.22 14.03
C ILE A 138 2.60 -1.38 14.15
N ALA A 139 3.58 -1.85 14.93
CA ALA A 139 4.86 -1.18 15.09
C ALA A 139 5.61 -1.08 13.76
N LEU A 140 5.65 -2.16 12.97
CA LEU A 140 6.24 -2.14 11.64
C LEU A 140 5.57 -1.12 10.72
N GLU A 141 4.24 -1.03 10.68
CA GLU A 141 3.54 -0.03 9.87
C GLU A 141 3.90 1.40 10.26
N LEU A 142 4.03 1.68 11.55
CA LEU A 142 4.46 3.00 12.02
C LEU A 142 5.93 3.26 11.70
N MET A 143 6.80 2.25 11.74
CA MET A 143 8.24 2.39 11.51
C MET A 143 8.63 2.47 10.03
N ILE A 144 7.93 1.76 9.13
CA ILE A 144 8.23 1.72 7.69
C ILE A 144 8.42 3.11 7.07
N PRO A 145 7.52 4.10 7.25
CA PRO A 145 7.71 5.41 6.64
C PRO A 145 9.00 6.07 7.13
N PHE A 146 9.36 5.96 8.42
CA PHE A 146 10.62 6.48 8.96
C PHE A 146 11.85 5.75 8.39
N CYS A 147 11.75 4.43 8.23
CA CYS A 147 12.79 3.63 7.59
C CYS A 147 13.00 4.03 6.11
N LEU A 148 11.94 4.39 5.39
CA LEU A 148 12.04 4.90 4.02
C LEU A 148 12.85 6.21 3.94
N PHE A 149 12.83 7.04 4.98
CA PHE A 149 13.67 8.26 5.02
C PHE A 149 15.15 7.95 5.27
N LYS A 150 15.48 6.96 6.12
CA LYS A 150 16.86 6.69 6.56
C LYS A 150 17.57 5.56 5.83
N LYS A 151 16.93 4.38 5.71
CA LYS A 151 17.54 3.13 5.23
C LYS A 151 16.61 2.42 4.24
N ARG A 152 16.62 2.96 3.01
CA ARG A 152 15.66 2.64 1.95
C ARG A 152 15.56 1.15 1.59
N GLN A 153 16.67 0.42 1.55
CA GLN A 153 16.70 -1.00 1.18
C GLN A 153 15.92 -1.87 2.19
N TRP A 154 16.07 -1.61 3.48
CA TRP A 154 15.38 -2.34 4.54
C TRP A 154 13.88 -2.07 4.54
N ALA A 155 13.48 -0.85 4.18
CA ALA A 155 12.07 -0.52 4.06
C ALA A 155 11.38 -1.32 2.95
N TRP A 156 12.01 -1.54 1.79
CA TRP A 156 11.46 -2.42 0.75
C TRP A 156 11.21 -3.83 1.24
N PHE A 157 12.19 -4.40 1.92
CA PHE A 157 12.07 -5.74 2.47
C PHE A 157 10.96 -5.81 3.53
N ALA A 158 10.84 -4.79 4.39
CA ALA A 158 9.76 -4.71 5.36
C ALA A 158 8.38 -4.60 4.70
N ILE A 159 8.23 -3.77 3.65
CA ILE A 159 6.98 -3.65 2.88
C ILE A 159 6.68 -4.98 2.17
N ALA A 160 7.70 -5.62 1.56
CA ALA A 160 7.65 -6.94 0.90
C ALA A 160 7.07 -8.00 1.81
N ILE A 161 7.68 -8.17 2.99
CA ILE A 161 7.25 -9.17 3.96
C ILE A 161 5.87 -8.82 4.52
N LEU A 162 5.68 -7.58 4.96
CA LEU A 162 4.46 -7.19 5.65
C LEU A 162 3.25 -7.33 4.73
N HIS A 163 3.24 -6.61 3.61
CA HIS A 163 2.09 -6.59 2.72
C HIS A 163 2.00 -7.86 1.87
N GLY A 164 3.13 -8.50 1.54
CA GLY A 164 3.14 -9.81 0.87
C GLY A 164 2.50 -10.90 1.73
N SER A 165 2.83 -10.96 3.03
CA SER A 165 2.19 -11.92 3.94
C SER A 165 0.68 -11.66 4.07
N PHE A 166 0.25 -10.41 4.24
CA PHE A 166 -1.20 -10.10 4.22
C PHE A 166 -1.86 -10.44 2.91
N THR A 167 -1.19 -10.27 1.76
CA THR A 167 -1.77 -10.59 0.46
C THR A 167 -2.03 -12.09 0.29
N ILE A 168 -1.18 -12.94 0.88
CA ILE A 168 -1.37 -14.40 0.88
C ILE A 168 -2.66 -14.77 1.64
N PHE A 169 -2.90 -14.15 2.79
CA PHE A 169 -4.05 -14.46 3.65
C PHE A 169 -5.32 -13.67 3.31
N MET A 170 -5.16 -12.50 2.68
CA MET A 170 -6.23 -11.53 2.38
C MET A 170 -6.05 -11.00 0.96
N ARG A 171 -6.55 -11.79 0.00
CA ARG A 171 -6.37 -11.57 -1.44
C ARG A 171 -6.80 -10.18 -1.93
N ASP A 172 -7.83 -9.58 -1.34
CA ASP A 172 -8.33 -8.26 -1.76
C ASP A 172 -7.47 -7.08 -1.27
N ILE A 173 -6.40 -7.37 -0.52
CA ILE A 173 -5.38 -6.38 -0.15
C ILE A 173 -4.28 -6.33 -1.22
N ALA A 174 -4.20 -7.29 -2.14
CA ALA A 174 -3.16 -7.34 -3.19
C ALA A 174 -3.03 -6.01 -3.95
N ALA A 175 -4.14 -5.41 -4.37
CA ALA A 175 -4.14 -4.12 -5.07
C ALA A 175 -3.54 -3.00 -4.21
N PHE A 176 -3.90 -2.94 -2.92
CA PHE A 176 -3.33 -1.99 -1.97
C PHE A 176 -1.83 -2.24 -1.78
N THR A 177 -1.43 -3.49 -1.55
CA THR A 177 -0.05 -3.94 -1.43
C THR A 177 0.80 -3.50 -2.62
N LEU A 178 0.33 -3.76 -3.84
CA LEU A 178 1.01 -3.38 -5.08
C LEU A 178 1.10 -1.87 -5.22
N GLY A 179 0.05 -1.13 -4.87
CA GLY A 179 0.08 0.33 -4.82
C GLY A 179 1.10 0.88 -3.81
N MET A 180 1.24 0.25 -2.64
CA MET A 180 2.24 0.64 -1.64
C MET A 180 3.68 0.39 -2.13
N PHE A 181 3.93 -0.73 -2.83
CA PHE A 181 5.22 -0.94 -3.52
C PHE A 181 5.46 0.10 -4.60
N ALA A 182 4.44 0.44 -5.37
CA ALA A 182 4.55 1.41 -6.44
C ALA A 182 4.84 2.83 -5.92
N LEU A 183 4.27 3.21 -4.77
CA LEU A 183 4.65 4.44 -4.10
C LEU A 183 6.07 4.37 -3.55
N ALA A 184 6.48 3.27 -2.94
CA ALA A 184 7.86 3.10 -2.49
C ALA A 184 8.87 3.16 -3.67
N ALA A 185 8.49 2.65 -4.86
CA ALA A 185 9.24 2.75 -6.12
C ALA A 185 9.54 4.19 -6.51
N LEU A 186 8.50 5.02 -6.53
CA LEU A 186 8.63 6.44 -6.87
C LEU A 186 9.64 7.15 -5.98
N TYR A 187 9.67 6.84 -4.68
CA TYR A 187 10.62 7.42 -3.74
C TYR A 187 12.06 6.99 -4.00
N TYR A 188 12.25 5.77 -4.49
CA TYR A 188 13.58 5.18 -4.64
C TYR A 188 14.29 5.66 -5.90
N SER A 189 13.53 5.84 -6.99
CA SER A 189 14.05 6.23 -8.30
C SER A 189 14.72 7.63 -8.34
N ASP A 190 14.62 8.37 -7.23
CA ASP A 190 15.08 9.74 -7.03
C ASP A 190 16.52 9.81 -6.46
N SER A 191 17.18 8.68 -6.18
CA SER A 191 18.55 8.63 -5.62
C SER A 191 19.66 9.08 -6.59
N SER A 192 19.36 9.27 -7.87
CA SER A 192 20.31 9.79 -8.85
C SER A 192 20.62 11.28 -8.71
N TRP A 193 19.94 11.99 -7.80
CA TRP A 193 20.12 13.43 -7.60
C TRP A 193 21.13 13.80 -6.52
N SER A 194 21.37 12.96 -5.50
CA SER A 194 22.39 13.29 -4.49
C SER A 194 23.82 13.19 -5.05
N SER A 195 24.05 12.35 -6.06
CA SER A 195 25.33 12.28 -6.75
C SER A 195 25.61 13.49 -7.64
N LYS A 196 24.58 14.12 -8.23
CA LYS A 196 24.76 15.30 -9.10
C LYS A 196 25.01 16.61 -8.36
N ARG A 197 24.62 16.73 -7.08
CA ARG A 197 24.94 17.92 -6.27
C ARG A 197 26.37 17.96 -5.77
N MET A 198 27.00 16.80 -5.51
CA MET A 198 28.39 16.78 -5.06
C MET A 198 29.40 17.18 -6.15
N ILE A 199 28.99 17.16 -7.43
CA ILE A 199 29.88 17.49 -8.56
C ILE A 199 29.80 18.99 -8.94
N LYS A 200 28.79 19.73 -8.47
CA LYS A 200 28.60 21.16 -8.82
C LYS A 200 29.04 22.14 -7.74
N SER A 201 29.73 21.68 -6.69
CA SER A 201 30.26 22.53 -5.62
C SER A 201 31.80 22.51 -5.52
N SER A 202 32.48 22.11 -6.60
CA SER A 202 33.93 22.20 -6.78
C SER A 202 34.24 23.08 -7.98
#